data_AF-A0A2M6ZZ13-F1
#
_entry.id   AF-A0A2M6ZZ13-F1
#
_cell.length_a   1.000
_cell.length_b   1.000
_cell.length_c   1.000
_cell.angle_alpha   90.00
_cell.angle_beta   90.00
_cell.angle_gamma   90.00
#
_symmetry.space_group_name_H-M   'P 1'
#
loop_
_entity.id
_entity.type
_entity.pdbx_description
1 polymer ?
#
loop_
_entity_poly.entity_id
_entity_poly.type
_entity_poly.pdbx_seq_one_letter_code
_entity_poly.pdbx_strand_id
1 'polypeptide(L)'
;FLGDYVDRGPASAENLNTLLSLKLEHPDNLFLLMGNHEGRRAIEFHPADFWDSLDRELRPRYADVLSKLPLAVSTPNGIIALHGALPDVKNLGDVGKVEFGSQQWQQITWGDWQESDGGYLGDDIFTGRPQFGQGWFEKIMGKLGKNVLIRSHQPDTRPVIYNGRCLTIFTSSAYRALVPERTIAIANLDKEIKTVDDLVIESI
;
A
#
# COMPACT_ATOMS: atom_id res chain seq x y z
N PHE A 1 7.79 4.75 -0.65
CA PHE A 1 7.39 3.65 0.26
C PHE A 1 5.89 3.50 0.26
N LEU A 2 5.38 2.27 0.37
CA LEU A 2 3.96 1.95 0.18
C LEU A 2 3.15 1.83 1.48
N GLY A 3 3.69 2.25 2.63
CA GLY A 3 3.01 2.13 3.93
C GLY A 3 3.56 1.02 4.83
N ASP A 4 2.92 0.83 5.98
CA ASP A 4 3.27 -0.11 7.05
C ASP A 4 4.67 0.12 7.62
N TYR A 5 4.88 1.30 8.18
CA TYR A 5 6.13 1.71 8.83
C TYR A 5 6.22 1.26 10.29
N VAL A 6 5.08 0.91 10.89
CA VAL A 6 4.92 0.62 12.30
C VAL A 6 4.26 -0.74 12.54
N ASP A 7 4.36 -1.23 13.78
CA ASP A 7 3.92 -2.55 14.26
C ASP A 7 4.71 -3.73 13.68
N ARG A 8 4.53 -4.92 14.27
CA ARG A 8 5.15 -6.21 13.92
C ARG A 8 6.67 -6.31 14.13
N GLY A 9 7.39 -5.18 14.09
CA GLY A 9 8.83 -5.06 14.33
C GLY A 9 9.16 -4.27 15.60
N PRO A 10 10.30 -4.55 16.25
CA PRO A 10 10.65 -3.94 17.53
C PRO A 10 11.06 -2.46 17.45
N ALA A 11 11.43 -1.97 16.26
CA ALA A 11 12.02 -0.64 16.05
C ALA A 11 11.07 0.33 15.31
N SER A 12 9.75 0.20 15.51
CA SER A 12 8.73 0.98 14.77
C SER A 12 8.92 2.49 14.88
N ALA A 13 9.17 3.01 16.10
CA ALA A 13 9.36 4.45 16.30
C ALA A 13 10.64 4.98 15.63
N GLU A 14 11.74 4.24 15.69
CA GLU A 14 13.01 4.60 15.04
C GLU A 14 12.85 4.60 13.51
N ASN A 15 12.21 3.56 12.96
CA ASN A 15 11.94 3.45 11.52
C ASN A 15 11.09 4.62 11.03
N LEU A 16 9.96 4.89 11.70
CA LEU A 16 9.06 5.98 11.31
C LEU A 16 9.75 7.35 11.41
N ASN A 17 10.45 7.64 12.52
CA ASN A 17 11.12 8.92 12.71
C ASN A 17 12.26 9.16 11.70
N THR A 18 12.98 8.09 11.33
CA THR A 18 14.01 8.16 10.28
C THR A 18 13.38 8.52 8.93
N LEU A 19 12.29 7.84 8.54
CA LEU A 19 11.60 8.12 7.28
C LEU A 19 10.97 9.52 7.25
N LEU A 20 10.39 9.98 8.36
CA LEU A 20 9.84 11.33 8.47
C LEU A 20 10.94 12.39 8.36
N SER A 21 12.10 12.18 8.98
CA SER A 21 13.25 13.08 8.86
C SER A 21 13.75 13.15 7.42
N LEU A 22 13.94 12.00 6.77
CA LEU A 22 14.32 11.94 5.35
C LEU A 22 13.26 12.60 4.43
N LYS A 23 11.97 12.53 4.79
CA LYS A 23 10.90 13.20 4.02
C LYS A 23 11.01 14.71 4.12
N LEU A 24 11.42 15.24 5.27
CA LEU A 24 11.67 16.66 5.46
C LEU A 24 12.91 17.13 4.70
N GLU A 25 13.96 16.30 4.64
CA GLU A 25 15.19 16.58 3.89
C GLU A 25 15.01 16.45 2.36
N HIS A 26 14.14 15.55 1.91
CA HIS A 26 13.92 15.21 0.51
C HIS A 26 12.44 15.26 0.10
N PRO A 27 11.77 16.42 0.23
CA PRO A 27 10.32 16.53 0.06
C PRO A 27 9.84 16.17 -1.35
N ASP A 28 10.66 16.40 -2.38
CA ASP A 28 10.29 16.14 -3.78
C ASP A 28 10.75 14.76 -4.31
N ASN A 29 11.52 14.01 -3.52
CA ASN A 29 12.14 12.75 -3.94
C ASN A 29 11.64 11.57 -3.12
N LEU A 30 11.29 11.78 -1.85
CA LEU A 30 10.78 10.73 -0.98
C LEU A 30 9.26 10.85 -0.81
N PHE A 31 8.55 9.78 -1.12
CA PHE A 31 7.10 9.71 -0.93
C PHE A 31 6.78 8.57 0.03
N LEU A 32 6.06 8.90 1.11
CA LEU A 32 5.58 7.95 2.11
C LEU A 32 4.07 7.83 1.93
N LEU A 33 3.61 6.67 1.46
CA LEU A 33 2.17 6.38 1.38
C LEU A 33 1.65 5.83 2.71
N MET A 34 0.35 5.92 2.93
CA MET A 34 -0.34 5.33 4.08
C MET A 34 -0.59 3.83 3.86
N GLY A 35 -0.17 3.01 4.81
CA GLY A 35 -0.61 1.61 4.94
C GLY A 35 -1.75 1.47 5.94
N ASN A 36 -2.24 0.25 6.14
CA ASN A 36 -3.28 0.01 7.13
C ASN A 36 -2.79 0.26 8.56
N HIS A 37 -1.50 0.00 8.84
CA HIS A 37 -0.94 0.18 10.18
C HIS A 37 -0.84 1.65 10.62
N GLU A 38 -0.77 2.59 9.67
CA GLU A 38 -0.85 4.03 9.94
C GLU A 38 -2.29 4.51 10.25
N GLY A 39 -3.28 3.67 9.96
CA GLY A 39 -4.70 3.97 10.00
C GLY A 39 -5.42 3.72 11.32
N ARG A 40 -4.70 3.44 12.42
CA ARG A 40 -5.31 2.96 13.68
C ARG A 40 -6.37 3.92 14.28
N ARG A 41 -6.31 5.22 13.96
CA ARG A 41 -7.34 6.19 14.39
C ARG A 41 -8.71 5.94 13.74
N ALA A 42 -8.75 5.35 12.53
CA ALA A 42 -9.99 5.03 11.83
C ALA A 42 -10.52 3.64 12.20
N ILE A 43 -9.63 2.65 12.26
CA ILE A 43 -10.00 1.25 12.52
C ILE A 43 -9.09 0.68 13.58
N GLU A 44 -9.69 0.16 14.65
CA GLU A 44 -8.96 -0.61 15.65
C GLU A 44 -8.60 -1.99 15.11
N PHE A 45 -7.34 -2.37 15.31
CA PHE A 45 -6.82 -3.69 14.95
C PHE A 45 -5.81 -4.13 16.00
N HIS A 46 -5.56 -5.44 16.05
CA HIS A 46 -4.58 -6.05 16.92
C HIS A 46 -3.82 -7.18 16.20
N PRO A 47 -2.53 -7.40 16.51
CA PRO A 47 -1.69 -6.60 17.40
C PRO A 47 -1.33 -5.23 16.80
N ALA A 48 -1.04 -4.26 17.67
CA ALA A 48 -0.70 -2.88 17.33
C ALA A 48 0.40 -2.35 18.28
N ASP A 49 1.50 -3.09 18.37
CA ASP A 49 2.56 -2.93 19.35
C ASP A 49 3.14 -1.51 19.42
N PHE A 50 3.32 -0.84 18.28
CA PHE A 50 3.79 0.54 18.24
C PHE A 50 2.79 1.43 18.96
N TRP A 51 1.53 1.38 18.54
CA TRP A 51 0.50 2.24 19.08
C TRP A 51 0.15 1.97 20.54
N ASP A 52 0.23 0.70 20.97
CA ASP A 52 0.01 0.29 22.36
C ASP A 52 1.20 0.69 23.26
N SER A 53 2.39 0.90 22.71
CA SER A 53 3.56 1.41 23.43
C SER A 53 3.58 2.93 23.62
N LEU A 54 2.79 3.69 22.85
CA LEU A 54 2.77 5.15 22.90
C LEU A 54 2.05 5.67 24.15
N ASP A 55 2.61 6.71 24.76
CA ASP A 55 1.94 7.45 25.82
C ASP A 55 0.81 8.36 25.30
N ARG A 56 0.09 8.98 26.24
CA ARG A 56 -1.06 9.85 25.95
C ARG A 56 -0.68 11.12 25.19
N GLU A 57 0.57 11.54 25.20
CA GLU A 57 1.03 12.76 24.53
C GLU A 57 1.48 12.45 23.09
N LEU A 58 2.21 11.36 22.88
CA LEU A 58 2.76 10.97 21.59
C LEU A 58 1.72 10.35 20.67
N ARG A 59 0.80 9.54 21.21
CA ARG A 59 -0.25 8.87 20.42
C ARG A 59 -1.04 9.82 19.51
N PRO A 60 -1.62 10.94 19.99
CA PRO A 60 -2.34 11.87 19.12
C PRO A 60 -1.42 12.58 18.11
N ARG A 61 -0.15 12.84 18.44
CA ARG A 61 0.81 13.48 17.53
C ARG A 61 1.15 12.57 16.34
N TYR A 62 1.46 11.30 16.60
CA TYR A 62 1.67 10.31 15.53
C TYR A 62 0.40 10.10 14.72
N ALA A 63 -0.78 10.00 15.35
CA ALA A 63 -2.04 9.86 14.64
C ALA A 63 -2.33 11.05 13.70
N ASP A 64 -2.04 12.27 14.13
CA ASP A 64 -2.24 13.46 13.29
C ASP A 64 -1.31 13.46 12.07
N VAL A 65 -0.03 13.13 12.25
CA VAL A 65 0.96 13.04 11.15
C VAL A 65 0.59 11.91 10.19
N LEU A 66 0.40 10.70 10.71
CA LEU A 66 0.17 9.50 9.91
C LEU A 66 -1.14 9.59 9.11
N SER A 67 -2.18 10.21 9.67
CA SER A 67 -3.47 10.42 8.97
C SER A 67 -3.40 11.35 7.76
N LYS A 68 -2.29 12.06 7.55
CA LYS A 68 -2.08 12.98 6.43
C LYS A 68 -1.27 12.37 5.29
N LEU A 69 -0.78 11.13 5.45
CA LEU A 69 -0.02 10.46 4.41
C LEU A 69 -0.92 10.20 3.18
N PRO A 70 -0.41 10.43 1.96
CA PRO A 70 -1.15 10.15 0.73
C PRO A 70 -1.45 8.65 0.59
N LEU A 71 -2.58 8.31 -0.05
CA LEU A 71 -3.00 6.92 -0.25
C LEU A 71 -2.40 6.27 -1.50
N ALA A 72 -2.04 7.07 -2.50
CA ALA A 72 -1.49 6.60 -3.75
C ALA A 72 -0.52 7.61 -4.36
N VAL A 73 0.38 7.10 -5.20
CA VAL A 73 1.15 7.88 -6.17
C VAL A 73 0.83 7.36 -7.56
N SER A 74 0.84 8.23 -8.56
CA SER A 74 0.69 7.82 -9.95
C SER A 74 1.64 8.57 -10.86
N THR A 75 2.07 7.90 -11.91
CA THR A 75 3.00 8.45 -12.90
C THR A 75 2.32 8.59 -14.27
N PRO A 76 2.76 9.52 -15.12
CA PRO A 76 2.21 9.68 -16.47
C PRO A 76 2.42 8.45 -17.36
N ASN A 77 3.50 7.70 -17.12
CA ASN A 77 3.91 6.56 -17.95
C ASN A 77 3.21 5.23 -17.61
N GLY A 78 2.15 5.25 -16.80
CA GLY A 78 1.24 4.11 -16.64
C GLY A 78 1.24 3.41 -15.28
N ILE A 79 2.01 3.88 -14.29
CA ILE A 79 2.05 3.28 -12.96
C ILE A 79 1.06 3.98 -12.02
N ILE A 80 0.40 3.19 -11.19
CA ILE A 80 -0.18 3.61 -9.91
C ILE A 80 0.40 2.74 -8.80
N ALA A 81 0.79 3.35 -7.69
CA ALA A 81 1.24 2.63 -6.53
C ALA A 81 0.46 3.05 -5.28
N LEU A 82 0.07 2.07 -4.48
CA LEU A 82 -0.75 2.22 -3.27
C LEU A 82 -0.47 1.06 -2.31
N HIS A 83 -1.11 1.03 -1.15
CA HIS A 83 -0.87 -0.02 -0.18
C HIS A 83 -1.56 -1.35 -0.53
N GLY A 84 -2.89 -1.43 -0.46
CA GLY A 84 -3.68 -2.65 -0.66
C GLY A 84 -4.31 -2.79 -2.05
N ALA A 85 -5.63 -2.56 -2.14
CA ALA A 85 -6.40 -2.70 -3.38
C ALA A 85 -6.83 -1.35 -3.99
N LEU A 86 -7.37 -1.38 -5.20
CA LEU A 86 -7.86 -0.17 -5.87
C LEU A 86 -9.24 0.24 -5.31
N PRO A 87 -9.44 1.50 -4.88
CA PRO A 87 -10.73 1.95 -4.36
C PRO A 87 -11.76 2.15 -5.49
N ASP A 88 -13.06 2.01 -5.19
CA ASP A 88 -14.11 2.32 -6.17
C ASP A 88 -14.26 3.83 -6.37
N VAL A 89 -13.45 4.35 -7.28
CA VAL A 89 -13.47 5.75 -7.71
C VAL A 89 -13.82 5.85 -9.19
N LYS A 90 -14.20 7.05 -9.66
CA LYS A 90 -14.55 7.28 -11.06
C LYS A 90 -13.34 7.62 -11.93
N ASN A 91 -12.36 8.33 -11.36
CA ASN A 91 -11.16 8.81 -12.04
C ASN A 91 -10.03 8.99 -11.02
N LEU A 92 -8.82 9.26 -11.52
CA LEU A 92 -7.61 9.40 -10.70
C LEU A 92 -7.70 10.54 -9.67
N GLY A 93 -8.36 11.65 -10.02
CA GLY A 93 -8.53 12.80 -9.12
C GLY A 93 -9.42 12.51 -7.90
N ASP A 94 -10.27 11.48 -7.98
CA ASP A 94 -11.13 11.08 -6.87
C ASP A 94 -10.40 10.23 -5.83
N VAL A 95 -9.23 9.66 -6.14
CA VAL A 95 -8.39 8.95 -5.16
C VAL A 95 -7.94 9.91 -4.03
N GLY A 96 -7.61 11.16 -4.38
CA GLY A 96 -7.24 12.19 -3.40
C GLY A 96 -8.41 12.72 -2.56
N LYS A 97 -9.65 12.30 -2.86
CA LYS A 97 -10.87 12.69 -2.13
C LYS A 97 -11.40 11.56 -1.24
N VAL A 98 -10.71 10.42 -1.21
CA VAL A 98 -11.08 9.29 -0.34
C VAL A 98 -11.00 9.74 1.11
N GLU A 99 -12.14 9.69 1.81
CA GLU A 99 -12.25 10.13 3.19
C GLU A 99 -11.63 9.08 4.13
N PHE A 100 -10.82 9.54 5.09
CA PHE A 100 -10.18 8.68 6.08
C PHE A 100 -11.22 7.87 6.87
N GLY A 101 -11.08 6.54 6.87
CA GLY A 101 -12.02 5.62 7.52
C GLY A 101 -13.25 5.21 6.69
N SER A 102 -13.46 5.81 5.51
CA SER A 102 -14.50 5.38 4.57
C SER A 102 -14.28 3.96 4.03
N GLN A 103 -15.29 3.40 3.34
CA GLN A 103 -15.16 2.12 2.67
C GLN A 103 -14.05 2.13 1.60
N GLN A 104 -13.91 3.22 0.84
CA GLN A 104 -12.85 3.36 -0.16
C GLN A 104 -11.47 3.43 0.51
N TRP A 105 -11.38 4.08 1.68
CA TRP A 105 -10.16 4.08 2.48
C TRP A 105 -9.80 2.66 2.94
N GLN A 106 -10.79 1.89 3.40
CA GLN A 106 -10.60 0.49 3.76
C GLN A 106 -10.13 -0.35 2.57
N GLN A 107 -10.66 -0.13 1.37
CA GLN A 107 -10.22 -0.84 0.16
C GLN A 107 -8.75 -0.57 -0.14
N ILE A 108 -8.33 0.70 -0.10
CA ILE A 108 -6.96 1.09 -0.48
C ILE A 108 -5.90 0.74 0.56
N THR A 109 -6.28 0.58 1.84
CA THR A 109 -5.32 0.19 2.89
C THR A 109 -5.43 -1.27 3.32
N TRP A 110 -6.61 -1.90 3.28
CA TRP A 110 -6.82 -3.26 3.79
C TRP A 110 -7.16 -4.30 2.72
N GLY A 111 -7.46 -3.87 1.49
CA GLY A 111 -7.93 -4.76 0.44
C GLY A 111 -6.86 -5.72 -0.07
N ASP A 112 -7.24 -6.98 -0.24
CA ASP A 112 -6.40 -8.07 -0.72
C ASP A 112 -6.77 -8.46 -2.15
N TRP A 113 -5.77 -8.72 -2.99
CA TRP A 113 -5.99 -9.28 -4.32
C TRP A 113 -6.01 -10.80 -4.29
N GLN A 114 -6.95 -11.38 -5.04
CA GLN A 114 -7.06 -12.81 -5.28
C GLN A 114 -6.96 -13.09 -6.77
N GLU A 115 -6.19 -14.11 -7.15
CA GLU A 115 -6.08 -14.54 -8.54
C GLU A 115 -7.30 -15.39 -8.93
N SER A 116 -8.44 -14.72 -8.96
CA SER A 116 -9.75 -15.28 -9.27
C SER A 116 -10.52 -14.30 -10.15
N ASP A 117 -11.45 -14.84 -10.93
CA ASP A 117 -12.39 -14.04 -11.70
C ASP A 117 -13.35 -13.28 -10.77
N GLY A 118 -13.92 -12.19 -11.27
CA GLY A 118 -14.96 -11.44 -10.57
C GLY A 118 -14.51 -10.09 -10.00
N GLY A 119 -15.47 -9.37 -9.42
CA GLY A 119 -15.29 -8.03 -8.88
C GLY A 119 -14.86 -8.06 -7.41
N TYR A 120 -15.78 -7.69 -6.54
CA TYR A 120 -15.65 -7.90 -5.10
C TYR A 120 -15.99 -9.35 -4.75
N LEU A 121 -15.15 -10.00 -3.95
CA LEU A 121 -15.24 -11.43 -3.63
C LEU A 121 -15.78 -11.69 -2.22
N GLY A 122 -16.09 -10.64 -1.47
CA GLY A 122 -16.46 -10.71 -0.05
C GLY A 122 -15.28 -10.35 0.86
N ASP A 123 -15.51 -10.48 2.15
CA ASP A 123 -14.48 -10.28 3.18
C ASP A 123 -13.88 -11.62 3.58
N ASP A 124 -12.57 -11.64 3.78
CA ASP A 124 -11.87 -12.81 4.30
C ASP A 124 -12.41 -13.19 5.68
N ILE A 125 -12.80 -14.44 5.86
CA ILE A 125 -13.51 -14.89 7.06
C ILE A 125 -12.67 -14.84 8.34
N PHE A 126 -11.35 -14.78 8.23
CA PHE A 126 -10.44 -14.78 9.39
C PHE A 126 -9.93 -13.37 9.71
N THR A 127 -9.63 -12.59 8.69
CA THR A 127 -9.01 -11.26 8.83
C THR A 127 -10.00 -10.12 8.67
N GLY A 128 -11.19 -10.37 8.11
CA GLY A 128 -12.19 -9.34 7.79
C GLY A 128 -11.77 -8.40 6.66
N ARG A 129 -10.71 -8.75 5.91
CA ARG A 129 -10.18 -7.91 4.83
C ARG A 129 -11.00 -8.05 3.56
N PRO A 130 -11.36 -6.96 2.87
CA PRO A 130 -12.10 -7.05 1.63
C PRO A 130 -11.24 -7.64 0.52
N GLN A 131 -11.78 -8.62 -0.22
CA GLN A 131 -11.07 -9.34 -1.27
C GLN A 131 -11.56 -8.95 -2.67
N PHE A 132 -10.62 -8.80 -3.59
CA PHE A 132 -10.89 -8.34 -4.97
C PHE A 132 -10.29 -9.28 -6.01
N GLY A 133 -11.06 -9.55 -7.06
CA GLY A 133 -10.64 -10.37 -8.20
C GLY A 133 -10.25 -9.54 -9.43
N GLN A 134 -9.93 -10.25 -10.52
CA GLN A 134 -9.44 -9.65 -11.77
C GLN A 134 -10.44 -8.69 -12.42
N GLY A 135 -11.74 -8.95 -12.31
CA GLY A 135 -12.79 -8.08 -12.85
C GLY A 135 -12.82 -6.71 -12.16
N TRP A 136 -12.52 -6.64 -10.86
CA TRP A 136 -12.36 -5.36 -10.16
C TRP A 136 -11.10 -4.63 -10.63
N PHE A 137 -9.98 -5.37 -10.71
CA PHE A 137 -8.71 -4.84 -11.17
C PHE A 137 -8.83 -4.16 -12.53
N GLU A 138 -9.32 -4.89 -13.54
CA GLU A 138 -9.46 -4.38 -14.91
C GLU A 138 -10.40 -3.18 -15.00
N LYS A 139 -11.54 -3.24 -14.28
CA LYS A 139 -12.50 -2.14 -14.21
C LYS A 139 -11.87 -0.86 -13.69
N ILE A 140 -11.18 -0.92 -12.54
CA ILE A 140 -10.65 0.29 -11.92
C ILE A 140 -9.39 0.77 -12.65
N MET A 141 -8.47 -0.12 -13.05
CA MET A 141 -7.30 0.28 -13.85
C MET A 141 -7.70 0.97 -15.16
N GLY A 142 -8.75 0.48 -15.83
CA GLY A 142 -9.33 1.12 -17.01
C GLY A 142 -9.87 2.52 -16.72
N LYS A 143 -10.65 2.71 -15.64
CA LYS A 143 -11.14 4.04 -15.22
C LYS A 143 -10.01 5.01 -14.90
N LEU A 144 -8.92 4.53 -14.30
CA LEU A 144 -7.77 5.34 -13.91
C LEU A 144 -6.80 5.63 -15.07
N GLY A 145 -6.95 4.93 -16.20
CA GLY A 145 -6.03 5.00 -17.33
C GLY A 145 -4.62 4.56 -16.93
N LYS A 146 -4.50 3.44 -16.19
CA LYS A 146 -3.23 2.91 -15.71
C LYS A 146 -3.00 1.48 -16.20
N ASN A 147 -1.72 1.14 -16.32
CA ASN A 147 -1.26 -0.12 -16.88
C ASN A 147 -0.82 -1.07 -15.77
N VAL A 148 0.01 -0.58 -14.84
CA VAL A 148 0.62 -1.37 -13.77
C VAL A 148 0.26 -0.79 -12.39
N LEU A 149 -0.21 -1.68 -11.52
CA LEU A 149 -0.36 -1.45 -10.08
C LEU A 149 0.88 -1.98 -9.36
N ILE A 150 1.51 -1.17 -8.52
CA ILE A 150 2.54 -1.61 -7.57
C ILE A 150 1.99 -1.46 -6.15
N ARG A 151 1.93 -2.56 -5.39
CA ARG A 151 1.30 -2.61 -4.07
C ARG A 151 2.09 -3.37 -3.01
N SER A 152 1.75 -3.17 -1.75
CA SER A 152 2.25 -3.91 -0.56
C SER A 152 1.06 -4.59 0.16
N HIS A 153 1.17 -4.96 1.45
CA HIS A 153 0.11 -5.55 2.32
C HIS A 153 0.15 -7.07 2.49
N GLN A 154 0.16 -7.85 1.40
CA GLN A 154 0.11 -9.32 1.46
C GLN A 154 1.52 -9.91 1.37
N PRO A 155 2.07 -10.52 2.44
CA PRO A 155 3.33 -11.26 2.41
C PRO A 155 3.17 -12.68 1.82
N ASP A 156 1.96 -13.24 1.85
CA ASP A 156 1.65 -14.59 1.39
C ASP A 156 0.81 -14.53 0.10
N THR A 157 1.41 -13.99 -0.96
CA THR A 157 0.78 -13.94 -2.28
C THR A 157 1.81 -14.07 -3.39
N ARG A 158 1.36 -14.43 -4.59
CA ARG A 158 2.22 -14.41 -5.77
C ARG A 158 2.67 -12.96 -6.04
N PRO A 159 3.98 -12.71 -6.26
CA PRO A 159 4.47 -11.36 -6.47
C PRO A 159 3.86 -10.67 -7.69
N VAL A 160 3.54 -11.43 -8.74
CA VAL A 160 3.01 -10.88 -9.99
C VAL A 160 1.74 -11.62 -10.38
N ILE A 161 0.65 -10.86 -10.56
CA ILE A 161 -0.65 -11.39 -10.99
C ILE A 161 -1.23 -10.56 -12.15
N TYR A 162 -2.34 -11.03 -12.72
CA TYR A 162 -3.08 -10.37 -13.81
C TYR A 162 -2.21 -10.02 -15.03
N ASN A 163 -1.52 -11.02 -15.57
CA ASN A 163 -0.67 -10.89 -16.77
C ASN A 163 0.40 -9.79 -16.65
N GLY A 164 1.08 -9.74 -15.50
CA GLY A 164 2.16 -8.78 -15.29
C GLY A 164 1.68 -7.36 -15.02
N ARG A 165 0.43 -7.13 -14.60
CA ARG A 165 -0.10 -5.79 -14.37
C ARG A 165 -0.29 -5.43 -12.90
N CYS A 166 -0.17 -6.39 -11.99
CA CYS A 166 -0.17 -6.13 -10.55
C CYS A 166 1.09 -6.74 -9.94
N LEU A 167 1.93 -5.88 -9.35
CA LEU A 167 3.14 -6.22 -8.64
C LEU A 167 2.96 -6.02 -7.14
N THR A 168 3.19 -7.09 -6.40
CA THR A 168 3.31 -7.15 -4.95
C THR A 168 4.80 -7.04 -4.59
N ILE A 169 5.20 -5.96 -3.93
CA ILE A 169 6.50 -5.85 -3.26
C ILE A 169 6.33 -5.96 -1.74
N PHE A 170 7.31 -6.51 -1.06
CA PHE A 170 7.30 -6.66 0.40
C PHE A 170 8.72 -6.56 0.96
N THR A 171 8.93 -5.62 1.89
CA THR A 171 10.27 -5.23 2.36
C THR A 171 10.47 -5.38 3.88
N SER A 172 9.44 -5.83 4.61
CA SER A 172 9.54 -6.00 6.06
C SER A 172 10.29 -7.27 6.44
N SER A 173 11.31 -7.10 7.28
CA SER A 173 12.10 -8.22 7.84
C SER A 173 11.31 -9.05 8.87
N ALA A 174 10.21 -8.52 9.41
CA ALA A 174 9.35 -9.24 10.36
C ALA A 174 8.70 -10.48 9.73
N TYR A 175 8.59 -10.52 8.40
CA TYR A 175 7.97 -11.61 7.65
C TYR A 175 8.99 -12.48 6.92
N ARG A 176 10.27 -12.50 7.33
CA ARG A 176 11.34 -13.26 6.63
C ARG A 176 11.04 -14.76 6.45
N ALA A 177 10.19 -15.33 7.30
CA ALA A 177 9.75 -16.72 7.17
C ALA A 177 8.80 -16.95 5.97
N LEU A 178 8.02 -15.93 5.58
CA LEU A 178 7.10 -15.97 4.44
C LEU A 178 7.72 -15.35 3.19
N VAL A 179 8.45 -14.23 3.37
CA VAL A 179 9.13 -13.49 2.31
C VAL A 179 10.63 -13.51 2.59
N PRO A 180 11.37 -14.54 2.13
CA PRO A 180 12.79 -14.68 2.44
C PRO A 180 13.66 -13.64 1.73
N GLU A 181 13.24 -13.19 0.55
CA GLU A 181 13.92 -12.17 -0.25
C GLU A 181 13.09 -10.89 -0.29
N ARG A 182 13.70 -9.76 0.09
CA ARG A 182 13.06 -8.45 0.00
C ARG A 182 13.43 -7.84 -1.34
N THR A 183 12.46 -7.25 -2.02
CA THR A 183 12.67 -6.69 -3.35
C THR A 183 12.23 -5.24 -3.44
N ILE A 184 12.89 -4.50 -4.35
CA ILE A 184 12.49 -3.18 -4.79
C ILE A 184 12.17 -3.21 -6.29
N ALA A 185 11.34 -2.27 -6.74
CA ALA A 185 11.03 -2.08 -8.15
C ALA A 185 11.59 -0.73 -8.61
N ILE A 186 12.35 -0.74 -9.70
CA ILE A 186 12.96 0.44 -10.31
C ILE A 186 12.31 0.64 -11.68
N ALA A 187 11.72 1.82 -11.90
CA ALA A 187 11.04 2.17 -13.13
C ALA A 187 11.76 3.32 -13.84
N ASN A 188 11.94 3.21 -15.15
CA ASN A 188 12.34 4.34 -15.98
C ASN A 188 11.10 5.17 -16.36
N LEU A 189 10.99 6.38 -15.80
CA LEU A 189 9.81 7.22 -15.98
C LEU A 189 9.69 7.85 -17.38
N ASP A 190 10.76 7.82 -18.19
CA ASP A 190 10.78 8.33 -19.58
C ASP A 190 10.19 7.32 -20.58
N LYS A 191 9.94 6.08 -20.15
CA LYS A 191 9.39 5.02 -20.98
C LYS A 191 7.99 4.65 -20.51
N GLU A 192 7.11 4.34 -21.47
CA GLU A 192 5.82 3.74 -21.17
C GLU A 192 6.01 2.40 -20.47
N ILE A 193 5.27 2.18 -19.38
CA ILE A 193 5.27 0.95 -18.60
C ILE A 193 3.94 0.25 -18.85
N LYS A 194 3.98 -0.94 -19.43
CA LYS A 194 2.81 -1.76 -19.78
C LYS A 194 2.64 -2.93 -18.84
N THR A 195 3.74 -3.59 -18.49
CA THR A 195 3.78 -4.72 -17.55
C THR A 195 4.95 -4.59 -16.59
N VAL A 196 5.02 -5.51 -15.63
CA VAL A 196 6.15 -5.66 -14.69
C VAL A 196 7.46 -5.97 -15.42
N ASP A 197 7.41 -6.51 -16.64
CA ASP A 197 8.61 -6.79 -17.44
C ASP A 197 9.33 -5.51 -17.90
N ASP A 198 8.64 -4.36 -17.85
CA ASP A 198 9.23 -3.04 -18.11
C ASP A 198 9.93 -2.44 -16.86
N LEU A 199 9.88 -3.14 -15.71
CA LEU A 199 10.50 -2.76 -14.45
C LEU A 199 11.77 -3.58 -14.20
N VAL A 200 12.72 -3.00 -13.48
CA VAL A 200 13.84 -3.75 -12.90
C VAL A 200 13.47 -4.12 -11.47
N ILE A 201 13.51 -5.42 -11.14
CA ILE A 201 13.29 -5.92 -9.79
C ILE A 201 14.64 -6.34 -9.19
N GLU A 202 14.99 -5.77 -8.05
CA GLU A 202 16.27 -6.04 -7.36
C GLU A 202 16.03 -6.53 -5.93
N SER A 203 16.83 -7.51 -5.49
CA SER A 203 16.80 -8.01 -4.10
C SER A 203 17.73 -7.20 -3.19
N ILE A 204 17.29 -6.95 -1.94
CA ILE A 204 17.97 -6.10 -0.93
C ILE A 204 18.07 -6.71 0.49
#